data_AF-A0A928ZY59-F1
#
_entry.id   AF-A0A928ZY59-F1
#
_cell.length_a   1.000
_cell.length_b   1.000
_cell.length_c   1.000
_cell.angle_alpha   90.00
_cell.angle_beta   90.00
_cell.angle_gamma   90.00
#
_symmetry.space_group_name_H-M   'P 1'
#
loop_
_entity.id
_entity.type
_entity.pdbx_description
1 polymer ?
#
loop_
_entity_poly.entity_id
_entity_poly.type
_entity_poly.pdbx_seq_one_letter_code
_entity_poly.pdbx_strand_id
1 'polypeptide(L)'
;MYASNKNQEQSAWWSGNARLIDLSNTFIVAHVAQAALIMLWAGAFTLFELAVFSPKEPLYTQGLILLPHLATEGWGVGSGGEIVDPSVWFKIGVIHIVAAAVLAAGAYFHRTRLPAGLEVASGNAAKFHFEWQDARQLGFILGHHLVILGLGALLFVAKAQFFGGLYDSSIGEVRLVTSPTLDPAAIWDYKTHLFDVSTLEDLVGGHIYVAVLLIVGGAWHILVPPFQWVRRVFLFSGDGILSYSLFGIALAGFAASYYCGFNSLAYPEEFYGPTLELQSSLLPRYFEAQPTLAAGYTSRIWLANAHFYLAFFFLQGGLWHFQRAMGFDIGSLRETWQQNLALASDNPSLTYQRSRLSQPQSISFLQYGLPQAESQSWLKQEQPFADYFYRPSQGIEHPSLTTINGIEKALYQTTYHFQKETFYQPSKQVDDETLFGYGSKSFKELYERPKTLANTSAYAKPIATVFYEPKRSGNGVHSSDVESKTV
;
A
#
# COMPACT_ATOMS: atom_id res chain seq x y z
N MET A 1 25.48 -8.66 -15.10
CA MET A 1 25.02 -7.52 -15.92
C MET A 1 23.69 -7.89 -16.55
N TYR A 2 22.57 -7.43 -15.97
CA TYR A 2 21.26 -7.46 -16.61
C TYR A 2 20.68 -6.05 -16.54
N ALA A 3 20.55 -5.45 -17.74
CA ALA A 3 19.72 -4.33 -18.14
C ALA A 3 19.29 -3.27 -17.09
N SER A 4 20.02 -2.16 -16.99
CA SER A 4 19.37 -0.83 -16.90
C SER A 4 19.97 0.22 -17.84
N ASN A 5 21.05 -0.10 -18.57
CA ASN A 5 21.77 0.90 -19.37
C ASN A 5 21.21 1.12 -20.79
N LYS A 6 20.09 0.46 -21.15
CA LYS A 6 19.34 0.80 -22.37
C LYS A 6 18.17 1.70 -21.99
N ASN A 7 18.48 2.99 -21.98
CA ASN A 7 17.59 4.12 -22.23
C ASN A 7 16.72 4.60 -21.06
N GLN A 8 17.36 5.31 -20.14
CA GLN A 8 16.72 6.33 -19.29
C GLN A 8 15.88 7.34 -20.13
N GLU A 9 16.17 7.49 -21.43
CA GLU A 9 15.41 8.30 -22.40
C GLU A 9 14.18 7.61 -23.03
N GLN A 10 13.98 6.29 -22.86
CA GLN A 10 12.86 5.56 -23.50
C GLN A 10 11.65 5.30 -22.61
N SER A 11 11.71 5.61 -21.30
CA SER A 11 10.53 5.49 -20.44
C SER A 11 9.45 6.45 -20.92
N ALA A 12 8.26 5.94 -21.24
CA ALA A 12 7.11 6.79 -21.61
C ALA A 12 6.68 7.67 -20.41
N TRP A 13 5.92 8.74 -20.68
CA TRP A 13 5.56 9.76 -19.68
C TRP A 13 4.85 9.18 -18.43
N TRP A 14 4.03 8.15 -18.60
CA TRP A 14 3.33 7.44 -17.51
C TRP A 14 4.28 6.66 -16.58
N SER A 15 5.52 6.43 -17.02
CA SER A 15 6.62 5.84 -16.23
C SER A 15 7.75 6.86 -15.97
N GLY A 16 7.45 8.16 -16.02
CA GLY A 16 8.45 9.23 -16.04
C GLY A 16 9.43 9.21 -14.85
N ASN A 17 8.99 8.78 -13.67
CA ASN A 17 9.86 8.70 -12.49
C ASN A 17 10.94 7.62 -12.58
N ALA A 18 10.78 6.62 -13.46
CA ALA A 18 11.83 5.62 -13.72
C ALA A 18 13.09 6.26 -14.32
N ARG A 19 12.97 7.45 -14.93
CA ARG A 19 14.10 8.22 -15.45
C ARG A 19 15.00 8.77 -14.33
N LEU A 20 14.56 8.73 -13.07
CA LEU A 20 15.28 9.28 -11.92
C LEU A 20 16.21 8.27 -11.24
N ILE A 21 16.17 6.98 -11.65
CA ILE A 21 16.85 5.87 -10.96
C ILE A 21 18.34 6.14 -10.76
N ASP A 22 19.04 6.65 -11.78
CA ASP A 22 20.50 6.88 -11.72
C ASP A 22 20.86 8.33 -11.38
N LEU A 23 19.88 9.19 -11.05
CA LEU A 23 20.08 10.60 -10.73
C LEU A 23 20.03 10.82 -9.21
N SER A 24 21.13 10.53 -8.51
CA SER A 24 21.14 10.47 -7.03
C SER A 24 20.61 11.73 -6.33
N ASN A 25 20.90 12.95 -6.82
CA ASN A 25 20.33 14.18 -6.22
C ASN A 25 18.84 14.30 -6.52
N THR A 26 18.44 14.04 -7.77
CA THR A 26 17.02 14.17 -8.16
C THR A 26 16.16 13.11 -7.47
N PHE A 27 16.73 11.93 -7.20
CA PHE A 27 16.14 10.91 -6.35
C PHE A 27 15.91 11.44 -4.92
N ILE A 28 16.92 12.06 -4.30
CA ILE A 28 16.77 12.70 -2.98
C ILE A 28 15.69 13.78 -2.99
N VAL A 29 15.71 14.67 -3.99
CA VAL A 29 14.70 15.73 -4.15
C VAL A 29 13.28 15.16 -4.18
N ALA A 30 13.04 14.09 -4.96
CA ALA A 30 11.73 13.47 -5.05
C ALA A 30 11.25 12.92 -3.70
N HIS A 31 12.14 12.28 -2.93
CA HIS A 31 11.79 11.72 -1.63
C HIS A 31 11.58 12.79 -0.55
N VAL A 32 12.39 13.85 -0.54
CA VAL A 32 12.21 14.99 0.37
C VAL A 32 10.91 15.74 0.04
N ALA A 33 10.57 15.89 -1.24
CA ALA A 33 9.29 16.47 -1.65
C ALA A 33 8.10 15.60 -1.21
N GLN A 34 8.20 14.27 -1.31
CA GLN A 34 7.18 13.37 -0.78
C GLN A 34 7.05 13.49 0.74
N ALA A 35 8.17 13.58 1.48
CA ALA A 35 8.15 13.82 2.92
C ALA A 35 7.47 15.16 3.28
N ALA A 36 7.70 16.20 2.47
CA ALA A 36 7.03 17.49 2.62
C ALA A 36 5.50 17.36 2.42
N LEU A 37 5.04 16.56 1.45
CA LEU A 37 3.61 16.30 1.24
C LEU A 37 2.99 15.54 2.41
N ILE A 38 3.69 14.56 2.99
CA ILE A 38 3.23 13.83 4.18
C ILE A 38 3.09 14.79 5.37
N MET A 39 4.09 15.63 5.63
CA MET A 39 4.03 16.64 6.70
C MET A 39 2.92 17.67 6.47
N LEU A 40 2.74 18.10 5.21
CA LEU A 40 1.67 19.03 4.83
C LEU A 40 0.30 18.40 5.08
N TRP A 41 0.11 17.15 4.66
CA TRP A 41 -1.14 16.42 4.88
C TRP A 41 -1.43 16.27 6.38
N ALA A 42 -0.44 15.82 7.17
CA ALA A 42 -0.61 15.68 8.62
C ALA A 42 -1.01 17.00 9.29
N GLY A 43 -0.33 18.11 8.96
CA GLY A 43 -0.67 19.42 9.50
C GLY A 43 -2.02 19.95 9.02
N ALA A 44 -2.26 19.92 7.71
CA ALA A 44 -3.47 20.48 7.11
C ALA A 44 -4.72 19.70 7.52
N PHE A 45 -4.66 18.36 7.55
CA PHE A 45 -5.79 17.54 7.97
C PHE A 45 -6.01 17.60 9.47
N THR A 46 -4.98 17.77 10.31
CA THR A 46 -5.17 18.00 11.75
C THR A 46 -5.93 19.31 12.00
N LEU A 47 -5.53 20.39 11.30
CA LEU A 47 -6.21 21.68 11.41
C LEU A 47 -7.61 21.66 10.81
N PHE A 48 -7.80 20.91 9.71
CA PHE A 48 -9.11 20.68 9.11
C PHE A 48 -10.04 19.93 10.08
N GLU A 49 -9.58 18.82 10.65
CA GLU A 49 -10.34 18.02 11.61
C GLU A 49 -10.72 18.87 12.83
N LEU A 50 -9.78 19.68 13.34
CA LEU A 50 -10.05 20.60 14.43
C LEU A 50 -11.10 21.66 14.08
N ALA A 51 -11.15 22.12 12.82
CA ALA A 51 -12.13 23.12 12.38
C ALA A 51 -13.56 22.55 12.27
N VAL A 52 -13.71 21.25 12.05
CA VAL A 52 -15.02 20.57 11.96
C VAL A 52 -15.40 19.81 13.23
N PHE A 53 -14.47 19.68 14.17
CA PHE A 53 -14.65 18.98 15.44
C PHE A 53 -15.73 19.63 16.32
N SER A 54 -16.66 18.82 16.81
CA SER A 54 -17.64 19.16 17.82
C SER A 54 -17.38 18.38 19.11
N PRO A 55 -17.22 19.05 20.27
CA PRO A 55 -17.02 18.37 21.56
C PRO A 55 -18.30 17.71 22.10
N LYS A 56 -19.46 17.92 21.44
CA LYS A 56 -20.76 17.35 21.87
C LYS A 56 -20.96 15.92 21.42
N GLU A 57 -20.14 15.44 20.49
CA GLU A 57 -20.26 14.13 19.87
C GLU A 57 -18.95 13.35 20.09
N PRO A 58 -18.98 12.01 20.18
CA PRO A 58 -17.75 11.22 20.25
C PRO A 58 -16.82 11.46 19.05
N LEU A 59 -15.52 11.27 19.21
CA LEU A 59 -14.56 11.51 18.13
C LEU A 59 -14.82 10.61 16.91
N TYR A 60 -15.13 9.34 17.17
CA TYR A 60 -15.27 8.32 16.14
C TYR A 60 -16.52 8.47 15.25
N THR A 61 -17.49 9.30 15.64
CA THR A 61 -18.73 9.52 14.86
C THR A 61 -18.58 10.62 13.82
N GLN A 62 -17.50 11.39 13.87
CA GLN A 62 -17.33 12.64 13.13
C GLN A 62 -16.40 12.51 11.91
N GLY A 63 -15.92 11.30 11.62
CA GLY A 63 -14.99 11.04 10.52
C GLY A 63 -13.58 11.58 10.79
N LEU A 64 -13.18 11.67 12.06
CA LEU A 64 -11.87 12.17 12.48
C LEU A 64 -10.87 11.03 12.55
N ILE A 65 -9.70 11.16 11.93
CA ILE A 65 -8.67 10.12 11.94
C ILE A 65 -7.38 10.57 12.59
N LEU A 66 -7.06 11.86 12.66
CA LEU A 66 -5.83 12.38 13.26
C LEU A 66 -6.01 12.79 14.72
N LEU A 67 -7.11 13.45 15.07
CA LEU A 67 -7.38 13.84 16.47
C LEU A 67 -7.44 12.62 17.42
N PRO A 68 -8.06 11.48 17.05
CA PRO A 68 -7.98 10.25 17.86
C PRO A 68 -6.55 9.77 18.13
N HIS A 69 -5.62 9.92 17.18
CA HIS A 69 -4.22 9.52 17.40
C HIS A 69 -3.53 10.43 18.42
N LEU A 70 -3.77 11.74 18.34
CA LEU A 70 -3.25 12.68 19.33
C LEU A 70 -3.87 12.44 20.72
N ALA A 71 -5.15 12.12 20.78
CA ALA A 71 -5.86 11.78 22.00
C ALA A 71 -5.29 10.52 22.66
N THR A 72 -4.98 9.49 21.86
CA THR A 72 -4.35 8.24 22.33
C THR A 72 -2.97 8.48 22.95
N GLU A 73 -2.19 9.39 22.38
CA GLU A 73 -0.91 9.84 22.96
C GLU A 73 -1.08 10.70 24.23
N GLY A 74 -2.31 10.96 24.67
CA GLY A 74 -2.63 11.74 25.86
C GLY A 74 -2.55 13.26 25.66
N TRP A 75 -2.55 13.74 24.41
CA TRP A 75 -2.56 15.18 24.15
C TRP A 75 -3.97 15.74 24.25
N GLY A 76 -4.19 16.69 25.18
CA GLY A 76 -5.45 17.44 25.26
C GLY A 76 -6.64 16.63 25.81
N VAL A 77 -6.37 15.47 26.42
CA VAL A 77 -7.36 14.54 26.96
C VAL A 77 -7.30 14.53 28.50
N GLY A 78 -8.47 14.47 29.13
CA GLY A 78 -8.66 14.31 30.56
C GLY A 78 -9.32 12.97 30.92
N SER A 79 -9.97 12.94 32.08
CA SER A 79 -10.66 11.76 32.61
C SER A 79 -11.77 11.27 31.69
N GLY A 80 -11.91 9.95 31.56
CA GLY A 80 -12.93 9.30 30.73
C GLY A 80 -12.82 9.59 29.23
N GLY A 81 -11.67 10.08 28.76
CA GLY A 81 -11.46 10.46 27.37
C GLY A 81 -12.04 11.84 27.00
N GLU A 82 -12.40 12.67 27.98
CA GLU A 82 -12.91 14.03 27.73
C GLU A 82 -11.84 14.91 27.08
N ILE A 83 -12.23 15.71 26.08
CA ILE A 83 -11.32 16.63 25.40
C ILE A 83 -11.26 17.96 26.16
N VAL A 84 -10.14 18.20 26.85
CA VAL A 84 -9.97 19.33 27.78
C VAL A 84 -9.14 20.49 27.21
N ASP A 85 -8.16 20.21 26.35
CA ASP A 85 -7.30 21.25 25.75
C ASP A 85 -7.05 20.98 24.26
N PRO A 86 -8.00 21.36 23.37
CA PRO A 86 -7.81 21.23 21.93
C PRO A 86 -6.73 22.20 21.38
N SER A 87 -6.24 23.16 22.17
CA SER A 87 -5.20 24.11 21.71
C SER A 87 -3.87 23.41 21.41
N VAL A 88 -3.59 22.28 22.07
CA VAL A 88 -2.38 21.50 21.81
C VAL A 88 -2.41 20.86 20.43
N TRP A 89 -3.57 20.40 19.96
CA TRP A 89 -3.73 19.83 18.62
C TRP A 89 -3.51 20.88 17.53
N PHE A 90 -4.00 22.12 17.76
CA PHE A 90 -3.69 23.25 16.88
C PHE A 90 -2.18 23.48 16.75
N LYS A 91 -1.45 23.52 17.89
CA LYS A 91 0.01 23.70 17.90
C LYS A 91 0.72 22.60 17.11
N ILE A 92 0.33 21.34 17.31
CA ILE A 92 0.89 20.19 16.59
C ILE A 92 0.62 20.30 15.08
N GLY A 93 -0.61 20.66 14.68
CA GLY A 93 -0.95 20.90 13.28
C GLY A 93 -0.08 21.98 12.63
N VAL A 94 0.12 23.11 13.32
CA VAL A 94 0.98 24.21 12.83
C VAL A 94 2.44 23.79 12.73
N ILE A 95 2.97 23.03 13.70
CA ILE A 95 4.34 22.51 13.64
C ILE A 95 4.56 21.69 12.37
N HIS A 96 3.61 20.82 12.01
CA HIS A 96 3.68 20.01 10.79
C HIS A 96 3.62 20.86 9.51
N ILE A 97 2.80 21.91 9.46
CA ILE A 97 2.77 22.87 8.34
C ILE A 97 4.11 23.57 8.15
N VAL A 98 4.71 24.05 9.25
CA VAL A 98 6.02 24.72 9.19
C VAL A 98 7.11 23.75 8.76
N ALA A 99 7.12 22.52 9.31
CA ALA A 99 8.06 21.48 8.90
C ALA A 99 7.93 21.13 7.40
N ALA A 100 6.69 21.04 6.89
CA ALA A 100 6.44 20.81 5.46
C ALA A 100 7.05 21.91 4.58
N ALA A 101 6.92 23.18 4.97
CA ALA A 101 7.51 24.30 4.25
C ALA A 101 9.05 24.22 4.22
N VAL A 102 9.68 23.85 5.34
CA VAL A 102 11.15 23.66 5.42
C VAL A 102 11.61 22.52 4.51
N LEU A 103 10.91 21.38 4.52
CA LEU A 103 11.24 20.25 3.65
C LEU A 103 11.05 20.59 2.17
N ALA A 104 9.96 21.28 1.82
CA ALA A 104 9.72 21.73 0.45
C ALA A 104 10.79 22.73 -0.03
N ALA A 105 11.20 23.67 0.83
CA ALA A 105 12.29 24.59 0.55
C ALA A 105 13.62 23.84 0.38
N GLY A 106 13.89 22.82 1.19
CA GLY A 106 15.04 21.93 1.03
C GLY A 106 15.05 21.19 -0.31
N ALA A 107 13.91 20.60 -0.71
CA ALA A 107 13.77 19.95 -2.01
C ALA A 107 14.00 20.93 -3.17
N TYR A 108 13.43 22.14 -3.09
CA TYR A 108 13.65 23.19 -4.08
C TYR A 108 15.10 23.65 -4.15
N PHE A 109 15.76 23.82 -3.00
CA PHE A 109 17.18 24.16 -2.92
C PHE A 109 18.04 23.07 -3.60
N HIS A 110 17.85 21.80 -3.25
CA HIS A 110 18.58 20.69 -3.84
C HIS A 110 18.37 20.60 -5.36
N ARG A 111 17.15 20.87 -5.84
CA ARG A 111 16.82 20.85 -7.27
C ARG A 111 17.51 21.97 -8.05
N THR A 112 17.64 23.16 -7.45
CA THR A 112 18.11 24.37 -8.15
C THR A 112 19.59 24.64 -7.97
N ARG A 113 20.19 24.20 -6.86
CA ARG A 113 21.59 24.50 -6.51
C ARG A 113 22.55 23.35 -6.75
N LEU A 114 22.08 22.12 -6.87
CA LEU A 114 22.91 20.94 -7.05
C LEU A 114 22.65 20.26 -8.41
N PRO A 115 23.66 19.61 -9.01
CA PRO A 115 23.49 18.83 -10.23
C PRO A 115 22.55 17.65 -10.01
N ALA A 116 21.98 17.08 -11.09
CA ALA A 116 21.02 15.98 -11.01
C ALA A 116 21.64 14.68 -10.46
N GLY A 117 22.88 14.39 -10.82
CA GLY A 117 23.71 13.35 -10.21
C GLY A 117 24.74 13.98 -9.28
N LEU A 118 24.91 13.43 -8.07
CA LEU A 118 25.90 13.95 -7.10
C LEU A 118 27.33 13.52 -7.42
N GLU A 119 27.54 12.62 -8.39
CA GLU A 119 28.89 12.20 -8.82
C GLU A 119 29.75 13.38 -9.29
N VAL A 120 29.13 14.36 -9.96
CA VAL A 120 29.78 15.56 -10.50
C VAL A 120 29.70 16.76 -9.56
N ALA A 121 29.10 16.59 -8.37
CA ALA A 121 29.01 17.65 -7.39
C ALA A 121 30.39 17.91 -6.75
N SER A 122 30.60 19.13 -6.25
CA SER A 122 31.83 19.49 -5.53
C SER A 122 31.63 19.48 -4.01
N GLY A 123 32.74 19.37 -3.27
CA GLY A 123 32.75 19.45 -1.81
C GLY A 123 32.03 18.28 -1.13
N ASN A 124 31.30 18.57 -0.06
CA ASN A 124 30.64 17.53 0.75
C ASN A 124 29.47 16.86 0.04
N ALA A 125 28.84 17.50 -0.96
CA ALA A 125 27.70 16.94 -1.66
C ALA A 125 28.05 15.66 -2.43
N ALA A 126 29.28 15.56 -2.96
CA ALA A 126 29.78 14.36 -3.64
C ALA A 126 29.77 13.11 -2.73
N LYS A 127 29.92 13.28 -1.42
CA LYS A 127 29.91 12.18 -0.44
C LYS A 127 28.56 11.47 -0.34
N PHE A 128 27.49 12.12 -0.79
CA PHE A 128 26.12 11.59 -0.77
C PHE A 128 25.69 10.97 -2.10
N HIS A 129 26.57 10.94 -3.12
CA HIS A 129 26.32 10.15 -4.32
C HIS A 129 26.29 8.67 -3.98
N PHE A 130 25.36 7.91 -4.54
CA PHE A 130 25.31 6.46 -4.39
C PHE A 130 24.98 5.75 -5.70
N GLU A 131 25.42 4.50 -5.79
CA GLU A 131 25.08 3.59 -6.87
C GLU A 131 24.34 2.37 -6.32
N TRP A 132 23.37 1.86 -7.06
CA TRP A 132 22.58 0.70 -6.66
C TRP A 132 23.39 -0.59 -6.48
N GLN A 133 24.59 -0.64 -7.06
CA GLN A 133 25.48 -1.80 -7.00
C GLN A 133 26.47 -1.74 -5.83
N ASP A 134 26.62 -0.56 -5.20
CA ASP A 134 27.44 -0.42 -4.00
C ASP A 134 26.67 -0.85 -2.75
N ALA A 135 26.68 -2.17 -2.53
CA ALA A 135 26.07 -2.79 -1.36
C ALA A 135 26.61 -2.24 -0.02
N ARG A 136 27.87 -1.78 0.03
CA ARG A 136 28.45 -1.21 1.25
C ARG A 136 27.83 0.15 1.54
N GLN A 137 27.75 1.02 0.53
CA GLN A 137 27.16 2.33 0.69
C GLN A 137 25.66 2.26 0.99
N LEU A 138 24.94 1.35 0.34
CA LEU A 138 23.53 1.11 0.64
C LEU A 138 23.32 0.62 2.09
N GLY A 139 24.19 -0.26 2.58
CA GLY A 139 24.19 -0.68 3.99
C GLY A 139 24.47 0.49 4.95
N PHE A 140 25.41 1.36 4.60
CA PHE A 140 25.71 2.56 5.38
C PHE A 140 24.51 3.52 5.45
N ILE A 141 23.80 3.75 4.34
CA ILE A 141 22.58 4.56 4.29
C ILE A 141 21.48 3.91 5.13
N LEU A 142 21.23 2.61 4.96
CA LEU A 142 20.25 1.85 5.74
C LEU A 142 20.51 1.99 7.24
N GLY A 143 21.77 1.83 7.68
CA GLY A 143 22.12 1.89 9.09
C GLY A 143 21.82 3.25 9.74
N HIS A 144 22.03 4.36 9.02
CA HIS A 144 21.64 5.69 9.53
C HIS A 144 20.12 5.82 9.69
N HIS A 145 19.33 5.31 8.74
CA HIS A 145 17.88 5.34 8.84
C HIS A 145 17.38 4.49 10.01
N LEU A 146 17.97 3.31 10.24
CA LEU A 146 17.63 2.47 11.39
C LEU A 146 17.90 3.17 12.72
N VAL A 147 19.04 3.87 12.86
CA VAL A 147 19.32 4.68 14.05
C VAL A 147 18.26 5.76 14.23
N ILE A 148 17.87 6.49 13.18
CA ILE A 148 16.84 7.53 13.25
C ILE A 148 15.48 6.94 13.68
N LEU A 149 15.09 5.78 13.14
CA LEU A 149 13.87 5.08 13.55
C LEU A 149 13.92 4.64 15.02
N GLY A 150 15.06 4.14 15.48
CA GLY A 150 15.27 3.77 16.88
C GLY A 150 15.18 4.97 17.82
N LEU A 151 15.72 6.13 17.42
CA LEU A 151 15.52 7.39 18.16
C LEU A 151 14.05 7.83 18.16
N GLY A 152 13.32 7.62 17.07
CA GLY A 152 11.87 7.83 17.01
C GLY A 152 11.10 6.99 18.03
N ALA A 153 11.43 5.69 18.14
CA ALA A 153 10.84 4.81 19.16
C ALA A 153 11.17 5.29 20.59
N LEU A 154 12.38 5.81 20.84
CA LEU A 154 12.73 6.42 22.14
C LEU A 154 11.95 7.70 22.42
N LEU A 155 11.58 8.49 21.42
CA LEU A 155 10.73 9.67 21.62
C LEU A 155 9.33 9.26 22.12
N PHE A 156 8.77 8.17 21.58
CA PHE A 156 7.51 7.60 22.09
C PHE A 156 7.66 7.11 23.54
N VAL A 157 8.73 6.38 23.86
CA VAL A 157 9.03 5.96 25.24
C VAL A 157 9.15 7.18 26.16
N ALA A 158 9.88 8.21 25.73
CA ALA A 158 10.04 9.42 26.52
C ALA A 158 8.72 10.15 26.75
N LYS A 159 7.83 10.18 25.73
CA LYS A 159 6.46 10.69 25.87
C LYS A 159 5.70 9.96 26.97
N ALA A 160 5.74 8.63 26.94
CA ALA A 160 5.02 7.78 27.88
C ALA A 160 5.56 7.84 29.32
N GLN A 161 6.87 8.01 29.50
CA GLN A 161 7.50 7.95 30.82
C GLN A 161 7.73 9.32 31.47
N PHE A 162 7.96 10.37 30.67
CA PHE A 162 8.44 11.66 31.17
C PHE A 162 7.59 12.86 30.75
N PHE A 163 6.88 12.79 29.63
CA PHE A 163 6.14 13.93 29.08
C PHE A 163 4.62 13.71 29.08
N GLY A 164 4.05 13.65 30.28
CA GLY A 164 2.59 13.61 30.49
C GLY A 164 1.94 12.24 30.35
N GLY A 165 2.61 11.24 29.76
CA GLY A 165 2.11 9.86 29.73
C GLY A 165 1.34 9.51 28.46
N LEU A 166 0.57 8.42 28.52
CA LEU A 166 -0.33 7.96 27.44
C LEU A 166 -1.73 7.78 28.01
N TYR A 167 -2.74 7.79 27.15
CA TYR A 167 -4.10 7.41 27.54
C TYR A 167 -4.17 5.90 27.78
N ASP A 168 -4.68 5.50 28.94
CA ASP A 168 -4.93 4.11 29.29
C ASP A 168 -6.44 3.84 29.30
N SER A 169 -6.92 3.10 28.29
CA SER A 169 -8.34 2.75 28.14
C SER A 169 -8.87 1.81 29.23
N SER A 170 -7.99 1.11 29.97
CA SER A 170 -8.44 0.23 31.06
C SER A 170 -8.93 1.00 32.28
N ILE A 171 -8.39 2.21 32.50
CA ILE A 171 -8.77 3.09 33.61
C ILE A 171 -9.45 4.38 33.14
N GLY A 172 -9.39 4.69 31.84
CA GLY A 172 -9.97 5.90 31.25
C GLY A 172 -9.21 7.17 31.58
N GLU A 173 -7.89 7.12 31.76
CA GLU A 173 -7.08 8.25 32.21
C GLU A 173 -5.75 8.34 31.46
N VAL A 174 -5.22 9.56 31.36
CA VAL A 174 -3.83 9.77 30.92
C VAL A 174 -2.89 9.53 32.10
N ARG A 175 -1.96 8.60 31.97
CA ARG A 175 -1.00 8.27 33.04
C ARG A 175 0.43 8.07 32.54
N LEU A 176 1.38 8.36 33.43
CA LEU A 176 2.78 8.05 33.21
C LEU A 176 3.03 6.55 33.36
N VAL A 177 3.83 5.99 32.45
CA VAL A 177 4.27 4.59 32.50
C VAL A 177 5.60 4.52 33.26
N THR A 178 5.53 4.30 34.56
CA THR A 178 6.71 4.33 35.44
C THR A 178 7.52 3.03 35.41
N SER A 179 6.87 1.90 35.14
CA SER A 179 7.48 0.56 35.22
C SER A 179 7.24 -0.26 33.95
N PRO A 180 7.85 0.12 32.81
CA PRO A 180 7.68 -0.63 31.55
C PRO A 180 8.22 -2.06 31.67
N THR A 181 7.61 -3.00 30.95
CA THR A 181 8.02 -4.41 30.98
C THR A 181 9.36 -4.60 30.30
N LEU A 182 10.39 -4.91 31.09
CA LEU A 182 11.74 -5.16 30.60
C LEU A 182 12.14 -6.63 30.65
N ASP A 183 11.27 -7.53 31.13
CA ASP A 183 11.54 -8.97 31.12
C ASP A 183 11.56 -9.51 29.67
N PRO A 184 12.69 -10.04 29.16
CA PRO A 184 12.77 -10.58 27.82
C PRO A 184 11.80 -11.75 27.58
N ALA A 185 11.49 -12.55 28.62
CA ALA A 185 10.59 -13.69 28.49
C ALA A 185 9.16 -13.23 28.23
N ALA A 186 8.69 -12.21 28.95
CA ALA A 186 7.37 -11.59 28.74
C ALA A 186 7.25 -11.01 27.32
N ILE A 187 8.24 -10.24 26.86
CA ILE A 187 8.20 -9.66 25.50
C ILE A 187 8.28 -10.75 24.42
N TRP A 188 9.02 -11.84 24.66
CA TRP A 188 9.12 -12.96 23.71
C TRP A 188 7.82 -13.77 23.59
N ASP A 189 7.00 -13.79 24.63
CA ASP A 189 5.72 -14.53 24.64
C ASP A 189 4.75 -14.00 23.57
N TYR A 190 4.77 -12.69 23.32
CA TYR A 190 3.95 -12.02 22.30
C TYR A 190 4.14 -12.52 20.86
N LYS A 191 5.17 -13.31 20.55
CA LYS A 191 5.37 -13.88 19.20
C LYS A 191 4.18 -14.70 18.68
N THR A 192 3.37 -15.28 19.56
CA THR A 192 2.19 -16.10 19.20
C THR A 192 0.89 -15.30 19.17
N HIS A 193 0.89 -14.11 19.78
CA HIS A 193 -0.28 -13.25 19.99
C HIS A 193 0.12 -11.77 19.84
N LEU A 194 0.78 -11.46 18.73
CA LEU A 194 1.45 -10.16 18.45
C LEU A 194 0.56 -8.92 18.62
N PHE A 195 -0.76 -9.10 18.51
CA PHE A 195 -1.75 -8.03 18.46
C PHE A 195 -2.54 -7.88 19.77
N ASP A 196 -2.33 -8.78 20.74
CA ASP A 196 -3.12 -8.87 21.97
C ASP A 196 -2.48 -8.09 23.12
N VAL A 197 -1.73 -7.02 22.81
CA VAL A 197 -1.11 -6.16 23.81
C VAL A 197 -2.21 -5.40 24.56
N SER A 198 -2.33 -5.67 25.86
CA SER A 198 -3.40 -5.17 26.72
C SER A 198 -2.94 -4.27 27.86
N THR A 199 -1.63 -4.01 27.99
CA THR A 199 -1.08 -3.08 29.01
C THR A 199 -0.15 -2.04 28.38
N LEU A 200 -0.12 -0.84 28.96
CA LEU A 200 0.81 0.21 28.51
C LEU A 200 2.27 -0.14 28.86
N GLU A 201 2.48 -0.89 29.94
CA GLU A 201 3.79 -1.37 30.37
C GLU A 201 4.44 -2.26 29.29
N ASP A 202 3.67 -3.17 28.69
CA ASP A 202 4.15 -4.03 27.61
C ASP A 202 4.30 -3.26 26.29
N LEU A 203 3.38 -2.32 26.01
CA LEU A 203 3.48 -1.46 24.84
C LEU A 203 4.75 -0.61 24.87
N VAL A 204 5.02 0.08 25.98
CA VAL A 204 6.22 0.91 26.14
C VAL A 204 7.48 0.04 26.25
N GLY A 205 7.41 -1.07 26.98
CA GLY A 205 8.49 -2.05 27.09
C GLY A 205 8.93 -2.57 25.71
N GLY A 206 7.97 -3.00 24.88
CA GLY A 206 8.22 -3.42 23.50
C GLY A 206 8.90 -2.34 22.65
N HIS A 207 8.50 -1.08 22.78
CA HIS A 207 9.15 0.03 22.08
C HIS A 207 10.60 0.28 22.54
N ILE A 208 10.93 0.01 23.82
CA ILE A 208 12.32 0.03 24.30
C ILE A 208 13.15 -1.05 23.60
N TYR A 209 12.61 -2.27 23.49
CA TYR A 209 13.28 -3.37 22.77
C TYR A 209 13.49 -3.03 21.29
N VAL A 210 12.46 -2.50 20.62
CA VAL A 210 12.54 -2.07 19.22
C VAL A 210 13.58 -0.95 19.05
N ALA A 211 13.59 0.04 19.95
CA ALA A 211 14.57 1.12 19.92
C ALA A 211 16.01 0.59 20.01
N VAL A 212 16.29 -0.28 20.97
CA VAL A 212 17.62 -0.89 21.15
C VAL A 212 17.99 -1.71 19.92
N LEU A 213 17.07 -2.54 19.40
CA LEU A 213 17.31 -3.36 18.22
C LEU A 213 17.63 -2.52 16.98
N LEU A 214 16.89 -1.44 16.75
CA LEU A 214 17.09 -0.54 15.63
C LEU A 214 18.40 0.26 15.73
N ILE A 215 18.76 0.73 16.93
CA ILE A 215 20.01 1.47 17.14
C ILE A 215 21.23 0.54 17.00
N VAL A 216 21.21 -0.63 17.65
CA VAL A 216 22.29 -1.61 17.57
C VAL A 216 22.40 -2.17 16.15
N GLY A 217 21.28 -2.53 15.52
CA GLY A 217 21.22 -2.96 14.13
C GLY A 217 21.68 -1.87 13.16
N GLY A 218 21.32 -0.62 13.41
CA GLY A 218 21.78 0.53 12.63
C GLY A 218 23.29 0.73 12.72
N ALA A 219 23.85 0.70 13.93
CA ALA A 219 25.30 0.74 14.15
C ALA A 219 26.01 -0.43 13.46
N TRP A 220 25.45 -1.64 13.55
CA TRP A 220 25.97 -2.81 12.84
C TRP A 220 25.99 -2.59 11.32
N HIS A 221 24.90 -2.11 10.71
CA HIS A 221 24.81 -1.87 9.27
C HIS A 221 25.71 -0.72 8.78
N ILE A 222 26.05 0.24 9.65
CA ILE A 222 27.06 1.28 9.35
C ILE A 222 28.47 0.70 9.30
N LEU A 223 28.79 -0.20 10.25
CA LEU A 223 30.15 -0.70 10.46
C LEU A 223 30.49 -1.92 9.59
N VAL A 224 29.50 -2.78 9.32
CA VAL A 224 29.71 -4.08 8.69
C VAL A 224 29.07 -4.12 7.30
N PRO A 225 29.87 -4.27 6.22
CA PRO A 225 29.31 -4.41 4.88
C PRO A 225 28.58 -5.75 4.71
N PRO A 226 27.62 -5.86 3.77
CA PRO A 226 26.88 -7.10 3.55
C PRO A 226 27.79 -8.29 3.25
N PHE A 227 27.55 -9.40 3.94
CA PHE A 227 28.29 -10.65 3.74
C PHE A 227 28.14 -11.19 2.31
N GLN A 228 29.10 -12.00 1.87
CA GLN A 228 29.08 -12.55 0.51
C GLN A 228 27.83 -13.36 0.20
N TRP A 229 27.29 -14.12 1.16
CA TRP A 229 26.07 -14.90 0.92
C TRP A 229 24.85 -13.99 0.71
N VAL A 230 24.77 -12.86 1.43
CA VAL A 230 23.73 -11.84 1.21
C VAL A 230 23.82 -11.29 -0.21
N ARG A 231 25.03 -10.96 -0.66
CA ARG A 231 25.28 -10.47 -2.04
C ARG A 231 24.96 -11.48 -3.14
N ARG A 232 24.88 -12.77 -2.81
CA ARG A 232 24.49 -13.84 -3.75
C ARG A 232 22.98 -14.07 -3.81
N VAL A 233 22.26 -13.80 -2.74
CA VAL A 233 20.82 -14.07 -2.63
C VAL A 233 19.97 -12.85 -2.95
N PHE A 234 20.41 -11.66 -2.53
CA PHE A 234 19.65 -10.42 -2.69
C PHE A 234 20.01 -9.68 -3.99
N LEU A 235 19.03 -8.99 -4.55
CA LEU A 235 19.14 -8.17 -5.75
C LEU A 235 19.52 -6.73 -5.36
N PHE A 236 20.74 -6.33 -5.72
CA PHE A 236 21.21 -4.96 -5.56
C PHE A 236 20.87 -4.16 -6.82
N SER A 237 19.62 -3.70 -6.92
CA SER A 237 19.13 -2.83 -7.98
C SER A 237 18.05 -1.91 -7.44
N GLY A 238 17.74 -0.82 -8.16
CA GLY A 238 16.66 0.09 -7.76
C GLY A 238 15.32 -0.63 -7.59
N ASP A 239 14.91 -1.43 -8.58
CA ASP A 239 13.68 -2.25 -8.50
C ASP A 239 13.76 -3.33 -7.39
N GLY A 240 14.93 -3.94 -7.17
CA GLY A 240 15.13 -4.95 -6.13
C GLY A 240 14.94 -4.38 -4.73
N ILE A 241 15.65 -3.30 -4.40
CA ILE A 241 15.59 -2.64 -3.08
C ILE A 241 14.20 -2.01 -2.84
N LEU A 242 13.61 -1.42 -3.88
CA LEU A 242 12.24 -0.93 -3.82
C LEU A 242 11.26 -2.07 -3.52
N SER A 243 11.41 -3.24 -4.16
CA SER A 243 10.51 -4.38 -3.93
C SER A 243 10.55 -4.88 -2.49
N TYR A 244 11.73 -4.97 -1.87
CA TYR A 244 11.87 -5.36 -0.46
C TYR A 244 11.18 -4.37 0.47
N SER A 245 11.30 -3.08 0.18
CA SER A 245 10.64 -2.02 0.94
C SER A 245 9.11 -2.06 0.78
N LEU A 246 8.62 -2.37 -0.43
CA LEU A 246 7.19 -2.53 -0.72
C LEU A 246 6.59 -3.76 -0.01
N PHE A 247 7.33 -4.87 0.08
CA PHE A 247 6.91 -6.00 0.91
C PHE A 247 6.90 -5.65 2.40
N GLY A 248 7.90 -4.90 2.87
CA GLY A 248 7.97 -4.42 4.25
C GLY A 248 6.79 -3.53 4.64
N ILE A 249 6.46 -2.53 3.81
CA ILE A 249 5.32 -1.62 4.08
C ILE A 249 3.97 -2.34 3.93
N ALA A 250 3.86 -3.33 3.03
CA ALA A 250 2.66 -4.16 2.94
C ALA A 250 2.43 -4.98 4.22
N LEU A 251 3.48 -5.61 4.74
CA LEU A 251 3.41 -6.33 6.02
C LEU A 251 3.02 -5.38 7.17
N ALA A 252 3.65 -4.21 7.25
CA ALA A 252 3.33 -3.20 8.24
C ALA A 252 1.87 -2.70 8.10
N GLY A 253 1.38 -2.51 6.88
CA GLY A 253 0.01 -2.07 6.62
C GLY A 253 -1.04 -3.12 6.98
N PHE A 254 -0.79 -4.40 6.72
CA PHE A 254 -1.66 -5.49 7.20
C PHE A 254 -1.65 -5.60 8.73
N ALA A 255 -0.48 -5.47 9.35
CA ALA A 255 -0.35 -5.46 10.79
C ALA A 255 -1.09 -4.26 11.41
N ALA A 256 -0.93 -3.05 10.88
CA ALA A 256 -1.62 -1.85 11.33
C ALA A 256 -3.15 -1.95 11.15
N SER A 257 -3.60 -2.53 10.03
CA SER A 257 -5.01 -2.80 9.77
C SER A 257 -5.61 -3.74 10.83
N TYR A 258 -4.91 -4.83 11.15
CA TYR A 258 -5.34 -5.78 12.18
C TYR A 258 -5.33 -5.14 13.58
N TYR A 259 -4.25 -4.43 13.93
CA TYR A 259 -4.10 -3.74 15.22
C TYR A 259 -5.21 -2.70 15.42
N CYS A 260 -5.50 -1.89 14.40
CA CYS A 260 -6.60 -0.93 14.41
C CYS A 260 -7.97 -1.62 14.54
N GLY A 261 -8.18 -2.76 13.86
CA GLY A 261 -9.45 -3.47 13.91
C GLY A 261 -9.80 -4.04 15.29
N PHE A 262 -8.80 -4.59 16.00
CA PHE A 262 -9.07 -5.44 17.17
C PHE A 262 -8.49 -4.96 18.50
N ASN A 263 -7.45 -4.13 18.50
CA ASN A 263 -6.83 -3.71 19.75
C ASN A 263 -7.61 -2.54 20.37
N SER A 264 -7.93 -2.63 21.66
CA SER A 264 -8.66 -1.61 22.42
C SER A 264 -7.75 -0.75 23.31
N LEU A 265 -6.45 -1.04 23.36
CA LEU A 265 -5.48 -0.25 24.12
C LEU A 265 -4.85 0.86 23.26
N ALA A 266 -4.17 0.49 22.17
CA ALA A 266 -3.54 1.46 21.28
C ALA A 266 -4.55 2.11 20.33
N TYR A 267 -5.76 1.56 20.22
CA TYR A 267 -6.90 2.20 19.61
C TYR A 267 -8.07 2.15 20.62
N PRO A 268 -8.13 3.08 21.59
CA PRO A 268 -9.22 3.14 22.56
C PRO A 268 -10.60 3.23 21.91
N GLU A 269 -11.58 2.52 22.45
CA GLU A 269 -12.94 2.52 21.91
C GLU A 269 -13.62 3.89 22.02
N GLU A 270 -13.24 4.67 23.03
CA GLU A 270 -13.71 6.03 23.28
C GLU A 270 -13.33 6.99 22.15
N PHE A 271 -12.21 6.74 21.47
CA PHE A 271 -11.69 7.61 20.40
C PHE A 271 -11.99 7.06 19.00
N TYR A 272 -11.97 5.75 18.83
CA TYR A 272 -12.06 5.10 17.51
C TYR A 272 -13.39 4.36 17.26
N GLY A 273 -14.18 4.12 18.31
CA GLY A 273 -15.38 3.30 18.25
C GLY A 273 -15.10 1.84 18.63
N PRO A 274 -16.14 1.00 18.70
CA PRO A 274 -16.02 -0.39 19.14
C PRO A 274 -15.06 -1.20 18.25
N THR A 275 -14.48 -2.26 18.80
CA THR A 275 -13.69 -3.22 18.01
C THR A 275 -14.50 -3.87 16.88
N LEU A 276 -13.81 -4.29 15.82
CA LEU A 276 -14.41 -4.75 14.58
C LEU A 276 -14.42 -6.28 14.48
N GLU A 277 -15.23 -6.78 13.55
CA GLU A 277 -15.17 -8.15 13.06
C GLU A 277 -14.61 -8.17 11.63
N LEU A 278 -13.94 -9.26 11.26
CA LEU A 278 -13.38 -9.46 9.92
C LEU A 278 -14.25 -10.41 9.10
N GLN A 279 -14.79 -9.90 7.99
CA GLN A 279 -15.48 -10.73 7.00
C GLN A 279 -14.48 -11.17 5.92
N SER A 280 -14.06 -12.44 5.94
CA SER A 280 -13.09 -13.01 4.99
C SER A 280 -13.69 -13.46 3.65
N SER A 281 -14.70 -12.73 3.14
CA SER A 281 -15.32 -13.03 1.83
C SER A 281 -14.39 -12.62 0.67
N LEU A 282 -14.90 -12.61 -0.57
CA LEU A 282 -14.14 -12.25 -1.79
C LEU A 282 -13.30 -10.98 -1.63
N LEU A 283 -13.86 -9.97 -0.95
CA LEU A 283 -13.15 -8.78 -0.51
C LEU A 283 -13.13 -8.78 1.01
N PRO A 284 -11.98 -9.11 1.64
CA PRO A 284 -11.84 -9.01 3.07
C PRO A 284 -12.12 -7.57 3.52
N ARG A 285 -12.96 -7.43 4.54
CA ARG A 285 -13.32 -6.13 5.10
C ARG A 285 -13.58 -6.23 6.59
N TYR A 286 -13.25 -5.17 7.30
CA TYR A 286 -13.60 -5.00 8.70
C TYR A 286 -14.94 -4.27 8.81
N PHE A 287 -15.80 -4.72 9.70
CA PHE A 287 -17.13 -4.15 9.91
C PHE A 287 -17.53 -4.25 11.39
N GLU A 288 -18.50 -3.43 11.80
CA GLU A 288 -19.12 -3.53 13.12
C GLU A 288 -20.28 -4.53 13.09
N ALA A 289 -20.33 -5.45 14.04
CA ALA A 289 -21.44 -6.40 14.17
C ALA A 289 -22.77 -5.69 14.45
N GLN A 290 -22.72 -4.61 15.22
CA GLN A 290 -23.83 -3.71 15.48
C GLN A 290 -23.42 -2.30 15.07
N PRO A 291 -24.02 -1.72 14.02
CA PRO A 291 -23.61 -0.42 13.53
C PRO A 291 -23.84 0.67 14.57
N THR A 292 -22.76 1.37 14.95
CA THR A 292 -22.84 2.52 15.87
C THR A 292 -23.50 3.73 15.22
N LEU A 293 -23.31 3.89 13.91
CA LEU A 293 -23.82 5.00 13.12
C LEU A 293 -24.99 4.53 12.24
N ALA A 294 -26.07 5.33 12.19
CA ALA A 294 -27.18 5.09 11.28
C ALA A 294 -26.80 5.32 9.80
N ALA A 295 -25.81 6.17 9.55
CA ALA A 295 -25.21 6.42 8.25
C ALA A 295 -23.73 6.76 8.42
N GLY A 296 -22.88 6.27 7.51
CA GLY A 296 -21.43 6.43 7.58
C GLY A 296 -20.72 5.32 8.36
N TYR A 297 -19.43 5.52 8.61
CA TYR A 297 -18.55 4.55 9.27
C TYR A 297 -17.73 5.24 10.36
N THR A 298 -17.42 4.50 11.42
CA THR A 298 -16.54 4.98 12.48
C THR A 298 -15.11 5.15 11.98
N SER A 299 -14.33 5.96 12.69
CA SER A 299 -12.92 6.16 12.39
C SER A 299 -12.12 4.86 12.34
N ARG A 300 -12.45 3.88 13.21
CA ARG A 300 -11.81 2.55 13.19
C ARG A 300 -12.07 1.81 11.89
N ILE A 301 -13.33 1.76 11.41
CA ILE A 301 -13.67 1.09 10.14
C ILE A 301 -12.88 1.70 8.98
N TRP A 302 -12.83 3.04 8.91
CA TRP A 302 -12.08 3.73 7.86
C TRP A 302 -10.60 3.36 7.88
N LEU A 303 -9.95 3.50 9.04
CA LEU A 303 -8.53 3.22 9.20
C LEU A 303 -8.21 1.76 8.89
N ALA A 304 -8.93 0.80 9.48
CA ALA A 304 -8.66 -0.62 9.30
C ALA A 304 -8.79 -1.06 7.83
N ASN A 305 -9.87 -0.66 7.14
CA ASN A 305 -10.09 -1.04 5.75
C ASN A 305 -9.16 -0.30 4.78
N ALA A 306 -8.95 1.01 4.96
CA ALA A 306 -8.06 1.78 4.08
C ALA A 306 -6.62 1.22 4.12
N HIS A 307 -6.10 0.94 5.32
CA HIS A 307 -4.78 0.34 5.46
C HIS A 307 -4.71 -1.07 4.89
N PHE A 308 -5.77 -1.88 5.02
CA PHE A 308 -5.82 -3.21 4.41
C PHE A 308 -5.67 -3.15 2.88
N TYR A 309 -6.46 -2.31 2.22
CA TYR A 309 -6.43 -2.22 0.76
C TYR A 309 -5.16 -1.53 0.25
N LEU A 310 -4.65 -0.53 0.96
CA LEU A 310 -3.33 0.05 0.64
C LEU A 310 -2.22 -1.00 0.76
N ALA A 311 -2.20 -1.78 1.84
CA ALA A 311 -1.24 -2.87 2.04
C ALA A 311 -1.34 -3.92 0.94
N PHE A 312 -2.56 -4.26 0.51
CA PHE A 312 -2.79 -5.12 -0.64
C PHE A 312 -2.11 -4.55 -1.90
N PHE A 313 -2.40 -3.31 -2.28
CA PHE A 313 -1.76 -2.71 -3.46
C PHE A 313 -0.24 -2.56 -3.35
N PHE A 314 0.29 -2.29 -2.14
CA PHE A 314 1.74 -2.32 -1.91
C PHE A 314 2.34 -3.71 -2.10
N LEU A 315 1.63 -4.77 -1.69
CA LEU A 315 2.05 -6.15 -1.96
C LEU A 315 2.13 -6.43 -3.46
N GLN A 316 1.12 -6.02 -4.25
CA GLN A 316 1.19 -6.17 -5.71
C GLN A 316 2.32 -5.33 -6.32
N GLY A 317 2.54 -4.11 -5.83
CA GLY A 317 3.68 -3.29 -6.22
C GLY A 317 5.02 -4.00 -5.96
N GLY A 318 5.17 -4.60 -4.78
CA GLY A 318 6.34 -5.40 -4.43
C GLY A 318 6.56 -6.56 -5.39
N LEU A 319 5.51 -7.34 -5.67
CA LEU A 319 5.56 -8.45 -6.63
C LEU A 319 5.97 -7.99 -8.03
N TRP A 320 5.38 -6.88 -8.49
CA TRP A 320 5.70 -6.27 -9.78
C TRP A 320 7.17 -5.87 -9.90
N HIS A 321 7.67 -5.09 -8.94
CA HIS A 321 9.06 -4.62 -8.97
C HIS A 321 10.06 -5.76 -8.76
N PHE A 322 9.73 -6.76 -7.93
CA PHE A 322 10.56 -7.94 -7.74
C PHE A 322 10.72 -8.75 -9.03
N GLN A 323 9.62 -8.99 -9.75
CA GLN A 323 9.65 -9.68 -11.04
C GLN A 323 10.50 -8.91 -12.07
N ARG A 324 10.35 -7.59 -12.14
CA ARG A 324 11.18 -6.73 -13.00
C ARG A 324 12.66 -6.81 -12.64
N ALA A 325 12.99 -6.78 -11.35
CA ALA A 325 14.36 -6.94 -10.88
C ALA A 325 14.96 -8.31 -11.23
N MET A 326 14.13 -9.36 -11.31
CA MET A 326 14.51 -10.70 -11.76
C MET A 326 14.62 -10.83 -13.29
N GLY A 327 14.30 -9.78 -14.06
CA GLY A 327 14.38 -9.76 -15.52
C GLY A 327 13.08 -10.09 -16.25
N PHE A 328 11.92 -10.01 -15.57
CA PHE A 328 10.62 -10.13 -16.24
C PHE A 328 10.37 -8.96 -17.20
N ASP A 329 10.15 -9.28 -18.48
CA ASP A 329 9.83 -8.31 -19.53
C ASP A 329 8.35 -8.43 -19.96
N ILE A 330 7.57 -7.39 -19.66
CA ILE A 330 6.16 -7.28 -20.02
C ILE A 330 5.98 -7.11 -21.53
N GLY A 331 6.97 -6.53 -22.22
CA GLY A 331 6.95 -6.38 -23.69
C GLY A 331 6.84 -7.75 -24.36
N SER A 332 7.74 -8.65 -24.01
CA SER A 332 7.72 -10.04 -24.48
C SER A 332 6.43 -10.78 -24.12
N LEU A 333 5.89 -10.60 -22.91
CA LEU A 333 4.61 -11.20 -22.51
C LEU A 333 3.45 -10.68 -23.38
N ARG A 334 3.38 -9.36 -23.60
CA ARG A 334 2.36 -8.74 -24.43
C ARG A 334 2.46 -9.21 -25.88
N GLU A 335 3.66 -9.26 -26.44
CA GLU A 335 3.89 -9.78 -27.79
C GLU A 335 3.43 -11.22 -27.91
N THR A 336 3.79 -12.07 -26.94
CA THR A 336 3.36 -13.48 -26.89
C THR A 336 1.84 -13.58 -26.79
N TRP A 337 1.19 -12.75 -25.96
CA TRP A 337 -0.26 -12.72 -25.82
C TRP A 337 -0.96 -12.27 -27.11
N GLN A 338 -0.44 -11.23 -27.77
CA GLN A 338 -0.95 -10.75 -29.05
C GLN A 338 -0.79 -11.80 -30.16
N GLN A 339 0.36 -12.48 -30.20
CA GLN A 339 0.58 -13.61 -31.11
C GLN A 339 -0.40 -14.75 -30.84
N ASN A 340 -0.60 -15.13 -29.58
CA ASN A 340 -1.56 -16.17 -29.21
C ASN A 340 -3.00 -15.80 -29.56
N LEU A 341 -3.38 -14.53 -29.41
CA LEU A 341 -4.69 -14.05 -29.84
C LEU A 341 -4.86 -14.10 -31.35
N ALA A 342 -3.84 -13.69 -32.13
CA ALA A 342 -3.87 -13.78 -33.59
C ALA A 342 -3.97 -15.24 -34.06
N LEU A 343 -3.21 -16.15 -33.44
CA LEU A 343 -3.29 -17.58 -33.74
C LEU A 343 -4.65 -18.19 -33.39
N ALA A 344 -5.25 -17.75 -32.28
CA ALA A 344 -6.59 -18.20 -31.86
C ALA A 344 -7.72 -17.63 -32.74
N SER A 345 -7.57 -16.40 -33.27
CA SER A 345 -8.53 -15.83 -34.22
C SER A 345 -8.47 -16.52 -35.59
N ASP A 346 -7.27 -16.89 -36.04
CA ASP A 346 -7.07 -17.54 -37.33
C ASP A 346 -7.43 -19.03 -37.30
N ASN A 347 -7.42 -19.66 -36.11
CA ASN A 347 -7.80 -21.06 -35.90
C ASN A 347 -8.55 -21.26 -34.56
N PRO A 348 -9.88 -21.08 -34.52
CA PRO A 348 -10.67 -21.14 -33.28
C PRO A 348 -10.68 -22.52 -32.58
N SER A 349 -10.23 -23.57 -33.26
CA SER A 349 -10.06 -24.92 -32.69
C SER A 349 -8.78 -25.08 -31.84
N LEU A 350 -7.78 -24.20 -32.00
CA LEU A 350 -6.53 -24.25 -31.23
C LEU A 350 -6.71 -23.85 -29.77
N THR A 351 -7.66 -22.97 -29.47
CA THR A 351 -7.95 -22.47 -28.11
C THR A 351 -8.35 -23.60 -27.15
N TYR A 352 -8.88 -24.71 -27.69
CA TYR A 352 -9.27 -25.91 -26.94
C TYR A 352 -8.28 -27.07 -27.09
N GLN A 353 -7.26 -26.95 -27.96
CA GLN A 353 -6.17 -27.91 -28.05
C GLN A 353 -5.13 -27.60 -26.97
N ARG A 354 -5.16 -28.40 -25.91
CA ARG A 354 -4.15 -28.41 -24.84
C ARG A 354 -2.77 -28.64 -25.47
N SER A 355 -2.00 -27.56 -25.68
CA SER A 355 -0.67 -27.61 -26.34
C SER A 355 0.45 -28.23 -25.48
N ARG A 356 0.10 -29.06 -24.49
CA ARG A 356 1.06 -29.94 -23.82
C ARG A 356 0.45 -31.32 -23.69
N LEU A 357 0.75 -32.18 -24.65
CA LEU A 357 0.98 -33.59 -24.31
C LEU A 357 2.19 -33.58 -23.37
N SER A 358 1.95 -33.57 -22.07
CA SER A 358 3.00 -33.83 -21.10
C SER A 358 3.38 -35.30 -21.28
N GLN A 359 4.37 -35.57 -22.13
CA GLN A 359 4.97 -36.89 -22.16
C GLN A 359 5.74 -37.05 -20.85
N PRO A 360 5.43 -38.07 -20.03
CA PRO A 360 6.24 -38.35 -18.85
C PRO A 360 7.67 -38.67 -19.31
N GLN A 361 8.62 -37.80 -19.00
CA GLN A 361 10.03 -38.14 -19.14
C GLN A 361 10.39 -39.10 -18.01
N SER A 362 10.77 -40.33 -18.36
CA SER A 362 11.33 -41.27 -17.39
C SER A 362 12.66 -40.72 -16.89
N ILE A 363 12.67 -40.16 -15.69
CA ILE A 363 13.90 -39.81 -14.98
C ILE A 363 14.45 -41.12 -14.40
N SER A 364 15.59 -41.59 -14.90
CA SER A 364 16.20 -42.87 -14.55
C SER A 364 16.59 -43.03 -13.06
N PHE A 365 16.56 -41.95 -12.28
CA PHE A 365 16.85 -41.96 -10.85
C PHE A 365 15.60 -42.07 -9.95
N LEU A 366 14.39 -41.85 -10.49
CA LEU A 366 13.14 -41.99 -9.74
C LEU A 366 12.52 -43.37 -10.01
N GLN A 367 13.08 -44.40 -9.37
CA GLN A 367 12.36 -45.66 -9.21
C GLN A 367 11.30 -45.48 -8.12
N TYR A 368 10.06 -45.21 -8.53
CA TYR A 368 8.91 -45.56 -7.69
C TYR A 368 8.76 -47.08 -7.74
N GLY A 369 9.43 -47.78 -6.84
CA GLY A 369 9.06 -49.15 -6.52
C GLY A 369 7.69 -49.11 -5.84
N LEU A 370 6.70 -49.81 -6.40
CA LEU A 370 5.48 -50.14 -5.66
C LEU A 370 5.89 -50.84 -4.37
N PRO A 371 5.36 -50.46 -3.19
CA PRO A 371 5.56 -51.27 -2.00
C PRO A 371 4.95 -52.64 -2.30
N GLN A 372 5.79 -53.67 -2.33
CA GLN A 372 5.35 -55.04 -2.48
C GLN A 372 4.71 -55.43 -1.14
N ALA A 373 3.40 -55.18 -1.01
CA ALA A 373 2.64 -55.62 0.15
C ALA A 373 2.46 -57.14 0.06
N GLU A 374 3.11 -57.88 0.96
CA GLU A 374 2.83 -59.30 1.15
C GLU A 374 1.37 -59.47 1.61
N SER A 375 0.59 -60.28 0.91
CA SER A 375 -0.79 -60.53 1.30
C SER A 375 -0.83 -61.42 2.55
N GLN A 376 -1.10 -60.84 3.72
CA GLN A 376 -1.56 -61.62 4.86
C GLN A 376 -3.07 -61.84 4.74
N SER A 377 -3.45 -63.10 4.55
CA SER A 377 -4.83 -63.57 4.57
C SER A 377 -5.31 -63.70 6.01
N TRP A 378 -6.19 -62.81 6.46
CA TRP A 378 -7.07 -63.10 7.60
C TRP A 378 -8.50 -62.58 7.33
N LEU A 379 -9.27 -63.45 6.69
CA LEU A 379 -10.70 -63.57 6.93
C LEU A 379 -10.94 -63.74 8.44
N LYS A 380 -11.50 -62.73 9.11
CA LYS A 380 -12.49 -62.89 10.19
C LYS A 380 -13.07 -61.55 10.67
N GLN A 381 -14.35 -61.39 10.33
CA GLN A 381 -15.45 -61.17 11.27
C GLN A 381 -15.69 -59.77 11.90
N GLU A 382 -16.77 -59.16 11.40
CA GLU A 382 -17.91 -58.53 12.10
C GLU A 382 -17.91 -57.08 12.63
N GLN A 383 -18.97 -56.36 12.18
CA GLN A 383 -19.75 -55.28 12.82
C GLN A 383 -19.31 -53.81 12.58
N PRO A 384 -20.21 -52.82 12.75
CA PRO A 384 -21.35 -52.52 11.88
C PRO A 384 -21.21 -51.13 11.24
N PHE A 385 -21.90 -50.92 10.12
CA PHE A 385 -21.83 -49.69 9.32
C PHE A 385 -22.66 -48.58 9.97
N ALA A 386 -22.02 -47.66 10.69
CA ALA A 386 -22.59 -46.36 11.01
C ALA A 386 -21.53 -45.27 10.87
N ASP A 387 -21.95 -44.22 10.16
CA ASP A 387 -21.51 -42.83 10.26
C ASP A 387 -20.27 -42.34 9.49
N TYR A 388 -20.63 -41.78 8.32
CA TYR A 388 -20.17 -40.53 7.73
C TYR A 388 -18.67 -40.30 7.60
N PHE A 389 -18.14 -40.51 6.40
CA PHE A 389 -17.51 -39.43 5.63
C PHE A 389 -17.48 -39.88 4.17
N TYR A 390 -18.01 -39.02 3.29
CA TYR A 390 -18.07 -39.18 1.83
C TYR A 390 -19.26 -39.96 1.24
N ARG A 391 -20.19 -39.21 0.60
CA ARG A 391 -21.21 -39.73 -0.31
C ARG A 391 -20.87 -39.23 -1.72
N PRO A 392 -20.66 -40.08 -2.73
CA PRO A 392 -20.44 -39.63 -4.11
C PRO A 392 -21.69 -38.96 -4.68
N SER A 393 -21.51 -37.88 -5.44
CA SER A 393 -22.61 -37.15 -6.10
C SER A 393 -23.36 -38.06 -7.08
N GLN A 394 -24.61 -38.39 -6.77
CA GLN A 394 -25.56 -38.88 -7.77
C GLN A 394 -25.98 -37.71 -8.66
N GLY A 395 -25.97 -37.94 -9.97
CA GLY A 395 -26.26 -36.93 -10.98
C GLY A 395 -27.63 -36.28 -10.74
N ILE A 396 -27.64 -34.94 -10.76
CA ILE A 396 -28.85 -34.13 -10.78
C ILE A 396 -28.86 -33.41 -12.12
N GLU A 397 -29.96 -33.59 -12.85
CA GLU A 397 -30.29 -33.00 -14.14
C GLU A 397 -30.14 -31.47 -14.15
N HIS A 398 -29.87 -30.92 -15.33
CA HIS A 398 -29.79 -29.48 -15.55
C HIS A 398 -31.11 -28.78 -15.18
N PRO A 399 -31.12 -27.73 -14.35
CA PRO A 399 -32.35 -27.00 -14.07
C PRO A 399 -32.77 -26.18 -15.29
N SER A 400 -33.94 -26.51 -15.85
CA SER A 400 -34.70 -25.62 -16.73
C SER A 400 -35.17 -24.39 -15.96
N LEU A 401 -35.19 -23.23 -16.63
CA LEU A 401 -35.73 -21.96 -16.11
C LEU A 401 -37.13 -22.17 -15.50
N THR A 402 -37.25 -22.07 -14.17
CA THR A 402 -38.56 -22.16 -13.49
C THR A 402 -39.14 -20.77 -13.28
N THR A 403 -40.24 -20.49 -13.96
CA THR A 403 -41.13 -19.37 -13.70
C THR A 403 -41.88 -19.63 -12.40
N ILE A 404 -41.64 -18.82 -11.36
CA ILE A 404 -42.47 -18.79 -10.15
C ILE A 404 -43.18 -17.44 -10.14
N ASN A 405 -44.51 -17.45 -10.21
CA ASN A 405 -45.39 -16.27 -10.24
C ASN A 405 -45.14 -15.28 -11.40
N GLY A 406 -44.80 -15.78 -12.60
CA GLY A 406 -44.83 -14.98 -13.83
C GLY A 406 -43.74 -13.92 -13.97
N ILE A 407 -42.69 -13.93 -13.15
CA ILE A 407 -41.55 -13.01 -13.26
C ILE A 407 -40.25 -13.82 -13.39
N GLU A 408 -39.55 -13.67 -14.52
CA GLU A 408 -38.18 -14.18 -14.67
C GLU A 408 -37.24 -13.42 -13.71
N LYS A 409 -36.61 -14.13 -12.78
CA LYS A 409 -35.51 -13.57 -11.98
C LYS A 409 -34.20 -14.25 -12.37
N ALA A 410 -33.27 -13.46 -12.91
CA ALA A 410 -31.87 -13.84 -13.01
C ALA A 410 -31.30 -14.06 -11.61
N LEU A 411 -30.49 -15.11 -11.44
CA LEU A 411 -29.96 -15.55 -10.14
C LEU A 411 -29.03 -14.52 -9.46
N TYR A 412 -28.67 -13.43 -10.15
CA TYR A 412 -27.93 -12.31 -9.58
C TYR A 412 -28.38 -11.00 -10.27
N GLN A 413 -29.11 -10.16 -9.56
CA GLN A 413 -29.32 -8.76 -9.92
C GLN A 413 -28.69 -7.91 -8.81
N THR A 414 -27.45 -7.46 -9.01
CA THR A 414 -26.80 -6.49 -8.12
C THR A 414 -27.32 -5.10 -8.46
N THR A 415 -28.23 -4.59 -7.62
CA THR A 415 -28.65 -3.19 -7.65
C THR A 415 -27.57 -2.34 -6.98
N TYR A 416 -26.78 -1.61 -7.78
CA TYR A 416 -25.86 -0.60 -7.25
C TYR A 416 -26.67 0.62 -6.82
N HIS A 417 -26.81 0.82 -5.51
CA HIS A 417 -27.24 2.12 -4.99
C HIS A 417 -26.02 3.04 -4.95
N PHE A 418 -26.03 4.07 -5.79
CA PHE A 418 -25.01 5.12 -5.76
C PHE A 418 -25.26 5.97 -4.51
N GLN A 419 -24.68 5.58 -3.38
CA GLN A 419 -24.71 6.40 -2.18
C GLN A 419 -23.61 7.45 -2.34
N LYS A 420 -24.00 8.72 -2.41
CA LYS A 420 -23.09 9.86 -2.53
C LYS A 420 -22.43 10.08 -1.17
N GLU A 421 -21.48 9.22 -0.82
CA GLU A 421 -20.68 9.31 0.39
C GLU A 421 -19.72 10.50 0.23
N THR A 422 -20.12 11.66 0.76
CA THR A 422 -19.21 12.79 0.93
C THR A 422 -18.27 12.47 2.10
N PHE A 423 -16.97 12.48 1.82
CA PHE A 423 -15.87 12.22 2.77
C PHE A 423 -15.92 13.07 4.05
N TYR A 424 -16.65 14.20 4.02
CA TYR A 424 -16.95 15.01 5.19
C TYR A 424 -18.44 15.22 5.32
N GLN A 425 -18.96 15.03 6.53
CA GLN A 425 -20.31 15.45 6.88
C GLN A 425 -20.25 16.92 7.28
N PRO A 426 -20.91 17.84 6.56
CA PRO A 426 -20.96 19.24 6.99
C PRO A 426 -21.65 19.32 8.36
N SER A 427 -21.17 20.24 9.20
CA SER A 427 -21.75 20.53 10.51
C SER A 427 -23.28 20.68 10.42
N LYS A 428 -24.02 20.06 11.35
CA LYS A 428 -25.45 20.30 11.52
C LYS A 428 -25.68 21.82 11.58
N GLN A 429 -26.55 22.36 10.72
CA GLN A 429 -26.91 23.77 10.77
C GLN A 429 -27.52 24.06 12.14
N VAL A 430 -26.77 24.77 12.97
CA VAL A 430 -27.32 25.53 14.09
C VAL A 430 -27.83 26.82 13.45
N ASP A 431 -29.11 27.10 13.62
CA ASP A 431 -29.70 28.39 13.32
C ASP A 431 -29.09 29.44 14.26
N ASP A 432 -27.88 29.89 13.97
CA ASP A 432 -27.32 31.11 14.52
C ASP A 432 -26.97 32.04 13.35
N GLU A 433 -27.77 33.08 13.25
CA GLU A 433 -27.62 34.17 12.31
C GLU A 433 -26.24 34.82 12.44
N THR A 434 -25.54 34.89 11.31
CA THR A 434 -24.61 35.97 10.95
C THR A 434 -23.36 36.18 11.81
N LEU A 435 -22.23 35.65 11.34
CA LEU A 435 -20.98 36.41 11.27
C LEU A 435 -20.15 35.86 10.10
N PHE A 436 -19.70 36.74 9.19
CA PHE A 436 -19.11 36.47 7.88
C PHE A 436 -20.12 36.30 6.73
N GLY A 437 -20.51 37.46 6.18
CA GLY A 437 -21.36 37.58 5.01
C GLY A 437 -20.71 37.06 3.73
N TYR A 438 -20.96 35.80 3.40
CA TYR A 438 -21.13 35.38 2.02
C TYR A 438 -22.56 34.90 1.84
N GLY A 439 -23.37 35.83 1.34
CA GLY A 439 -24.78 35.64 1.08
C GLY A 439 -25.06 34.49 0.12
N SER A 440 -26.13 33.78 0.46
CA SER A 440 -26.89 32.91 -0.41
C SER A 440 -27.08 33.49 -1.82
N LYS A 441 -26.73 32.71 -2.84
CA LYS A 441 -27.46 32.64 -4.11
C LYS A 441 -26.89 31.52 -4.98
N SER A 442 -27.76 30.56 -5.31
CA SER A 442 -27.65 29.62 -6.42
C SER A 442 -26.51 28.59 -6.36
N PHE A 443 -26.87 27.35 -5.97
CA PHE A 443 -26.21 26.16 -6.51
C PHE A 443 -26.43 26.15 -8.03
N LYS A 444 -25.50 26.74 -8.79
CA LYS A 444 -25.41 26.55 -10.24
C LYS A 444 -24.20 25.68 -10.53
N GLU A 445 -24.49 24.61 -11.28
CA GLU A 445 -23.65 23.50 -11.71
C GLU A 445 -22.17 23.88 -11.94
N LEU A 446 -21.27 23.33 -11.10
CA LEU A 446 -19.81 23.46 -11.19
C LEU A 446 -19.15 22.38 -12.09
N TYR A 447 -19.95 21.67 -12.89
CA TYR A 447 -19.46 20.69 -13.87
C TYR A 447 -20.21 20.86 -15.19
N GLU A 448 -19.46 21.10 -16.28
CA GLU A 448 -20.02 21.01 -17.63
C GLU A 448 -20.50 19.58 -17.88
N ARG A 449 -21.80 19.41 -18.19
CA ARG A 449 -22.31 18.13 -18.66
C ARG A 449 -21.70 17.82 -20.03
N PRO A 450 -21.28 16.57 -20.30
CA PRO A 450 -20.77 16.21 -21.62
C PRO A 450 -21.89 16.40 -22.65
N LYS A 451 -21.65 17.26 -23.65
CA LYS A 451 -22.53 17.38 -24.81
C LYS A 451 -22.54 16.04 -25.54
N THR A 452 -23.71 15.44 -25.68
CA THR A 452 -23.95 14.36 -26.65
C THR A 452 -23.52 14.86 -28.03
N LEU A 453 -22.50 14.22 -28.60
CA LEU A 453 -22.04 14.46 -29.97
C LEU A 453 -23.17 14.04 -30.92
N ALA A 454 -23.95 15.02 -31.37
CA ALA A 454 -24.76 14.88 -32.57
C ALA A 454 -23.81 14.74 -33.77
N ASN A 455 -24.04 13.72 -34.59
CA ASN A 455 -23.37 13.54 -35.88
C ASN A 455 -23.68 14.73 -36.80
N THR A 456 -22.83 15.74 -36.81
CA THR A 456 -22.77 16.73 -37.89
C THR A 456 -21.32 17.00 -38.25
N SER A 457 -20.90 16.42 -39.39
CA SER A 457 -19.60 16.64 -40.03
C SER A 457 -19.38 18.14 -40.30
N ALA A 458 -18.32 18.71 -39.74
CA ALA A 458 -17.91 20.10 -39.95
C ALA A 458 -16.85 20.26 -41.07
N TYR A 459 -16.88 19.43 -42.11
CA TYR A 459 -15.98 19.56 -43.27
C TYR A 459 -16.75 19.43 -44.58
N ALA A 460 -16.63 20.46 -45.44
CA ALA A 460 -17.33 20.55 -46.72
C ALA A 460 -16.70 19.69 -47.84
N LYS A 461 -15.53 19.08 -47.63
CA LYS A 461 -14.92 18.09 -48.52
C LYS A 461 -14.14 17.04 -47.71
N PRO A 462 -14.13 15.76 -48.12
CA PRO A 462 -13.35 14.73 -47.45
C PRO A 462 -11.84 15.04 -47.60
N ILE A 463 -11.11 15.03 -46.49
CA ILE A 463 -9.65 15.03 -46.50
C ILE A 463 -9.21 13.66 -47.02
N ALA A 464 -8.40 13.63 -48.08
CA ALA A 464 -7.88 12.38 -48.63
C ALA A 464 -7.04 11.64 -47.59
N THR A 465 -7.32 10.35 -47.41
CA THR A 465 -6.58 9.46 -46.50
C THR A 465 -5.14 9.34 -47.00
N VAL A 466 -4.20 9.96 -46.29
CA VAL A 466 -2.76 9.74 -46.53
C VAL A 466 -2.41 8.39 -45.91
N PHE A 467 -2.24 7.37 -46.73
CA PHE A 467 -1.66 6.09 -46.32
C PHE A 467 -0.15 6.28 -46.16
N TYR A 468 0.34 6.11 -44.93
CA TYR A 468 1.77 5.95 -44.69
C TYR A 468 2.14 4.49 -44.94
N GLU A 469 2.81 4.20 -46.05
CA GLU A 469 3.41 2.89 -46.27
C GLU A 469 4.64 2.72 -45.35
N PRO A 470 4.72 1.64 -44.56
CA PRO A 470 5.93 1.33 -43.83
C PRO A 470 7.04 0.95 -44.82
N LYS A 471 8.18 1.62 -44.70
CA LYS A 471 9.38 1.43 -45.52
C LYS A 471 9.81 -0.04 -45.48
N ARG A 472 9.62 -0.79 -46.58
CA ARG A 472 10.11 -2.16 -46.73
C ARG A 472 11.65 -2.15 -46.65
N SER A 473 12.21 -2.92 -45.71
CA SER A 473 13.62 -3.29 -45.71
C SER A 473 13.86 -4.31 -46.83
N GLY A 474 14.37 -3.85 -47.97
CA GLY A 474 14.84 -4.70 -49.07
C GLY A 474 16.36 -4.72 -49.11
N ASN A 475 16.94 -5.91 -48.92
CA ASN A 475 18.34 -6.21 -49.21
C ASN A 475 18.59 -6.25 -50.73
N GLY A 476 19.73 -5.69 -51.17
CA GLY A 476 20.40 -5.94 -52.46
C GLY A 476 19.85 -5.14 -53.64
N VAL A 477 20.59 -4.72 -54.67
CA VAL A 477 21.97 -4.86 -55.16
C VAL A 477 22.21 -3.71 -56.18
N HIS A 478 23.47 -3.26 -56.32
CA HIS A 478 24.09 -2.44 -57.40
C HIS A 478 23.26 -1.71 -58.47
N SER A 479 23.56 -0.43 -58.68
CA SER A 479 24.18 0.07 -59.93
C SER A 479 24.67 1.51 -59.76
N SER A 480 25.81 1.80 -60.37
CA SER A 480 26.53 3.08 -60.46
C SER A 480 25.79 4.14 -61.28
N ASP A 481 26.17 5.42 -61.06
CA ASP A 481 26.52 6.46 -62.06
C ASP A 481 26.23 7.87 -61.49
N VAL A 482 27.25 8.65 -61.15
CA VAL A 482 27.94 9.70 -61.96
C VAL A 482 27.18 11.04 -62.00
N GLU A 483 27.88 12.09 -61.51
CA GLU A 483 27.86 13.54 -61.83
C GLU A 483 26.51 14.22 -62.17
N SER A 484 26.16 15.40 -61.64
CA SER A 484 26.89 16.65 -61.88
C SER A 484 26.45 17.80 -60.96
N LYS A 485 27.39 18.72 -60.71
CA LYS A 485 27.24 20.05 -60.08
C LYS A 485 26.34 21.01 -60.88
N THR A 486 26.08 22.17 -60.24
CA THR A 486 25.59 23.48 -60.73
C THR A 486 24.07 23.63 -60.76
N VAL A 487 23.43 24.69 -60.24
CA VAL A 487 23.83 26.05 -59.80
C VAL A 487 23.14 26.37 -58.47
#